data_AF-G5JVG3-F1
#
_entry.id   AF-G5JVG3-F1
#
_cell.length_a   1.000
_cell.length_b   1.000
_cell.length_c   1.000
_cell.angle_alpha   90.00
_cell.angle_beta   90.00
_cell.angle_gamma   90.00
#
_symmetry.space_group_name_H-M   'P 1'
#
loop_
_entity.id
_entity.type
_entity.pdbx_description
1 polymer ?
#
loop_
_entity_poly.entity_id
_entity_poly.type
_entity_poly.pdbx_seq_one_letter_code
_entity_poly.pdbx_strand_id
1 'polypeptide(L)'
;MSININEYSDLNNLAFGLGQDVSQDLKELVKVASIFVSGSKIHKWLVNTRLEEVVTGLNLQNELKAVITNKPISVTWKQLTGTRTKKEANSLVQAVFPGQGARLAIVDWAAQNYVSVAVAFGLLEFHRADKTFTISELGIRAVKLYESEDLTELDKFLYERLLEYPYAAWLLRLLGKNPTKQFSKFDLGENFGFIDELGFETAPVEIYLNGLAQAEIDNDKMAKKKIKSNFESTSDKYMRWLAGVLVTAGLATSVTKKVNHNYNGRKFALTLGTVYQITTKGLTALKQVDGKSRYARSRKRVMWEFLATKDKKAISKKTSRSLMLKHLTEKKNPIQAEVIATLINTDYPSLEITPEEVIDDCIGLNRIGIEIIINGNQLTLKDKLFDFEIPIQKNITLQKSDIEKFKNQLRTELTNIDHSYLKGIDIASKKTTTNVENTEFEAISTKVFTDELGFFGEHLGGSNKPDGLIWDNDCAIILDSKAYSEGFPLTASHTDAMGRYLRQFKERKEEIKPTWWDIAPDNLANTYFAYVSGSFSGNYKAQLQKFRQDTNHMGGALEFVKLLLLANNYKAHKMSINEVKESILDYNISYEEYAPLLTEIE
;
A
#
# COMPACT_ATOMS: atom_id res chain seq x y z
N MET A 1 -5.41 30.82 -0.16
CA MET A 1 -5.23 29.38 0.11
C MET A 1 -4.34 29.32 1.32
N SER A 2 -4.83 28.74 2.41
CA SER A 2 -4.15 28.77 3.71
C SER A 2 -3.99 27.35 4.18
N ILE A 3 -2.77 26.81 4.08
CA ILE A 3 -2.41 25.57 4.77
C ILE A 3 -1.81 26.01 6.09
N ASN A 4 -2.56 25.81 7.17
CA ASN A 4 -2.27 26.39 8.47
C ASN A 4 -1.75 25.33 9.44
N ILE A 5 -0.75 25.70 10.23
CA ILE A 5 -0.22 24.88 11.31
C ILE A 5 -0.97 25.28 12.58
N ASN A 6 -1.55 24.29 13.27
CA ASN A 6 -2.34 24.53 14.48
C ASN A 6 -1.96 23.53 15.57
N GLU A 7 -1.88 24.05 16.80
CA GLU A 7 -1.50 23.27 17.98
C GLU A 7 -2.66 22.51 18.60
N TYR A 8 -2.40 21.26 18.95
CA TYR A 8 -3.31 20.36 19.63
C TYR A 8 -2.68 19.75 20.89
N SER A 9 -3.52 19.43 21.86
CA SER A 9 -3.10 18.70 23.07
C SER A 9 -2.74 17.25 22.78
N ASP A 10 -3.42 16.63 21.81
CA ASP A 10 -3.21 15.26 21.38
C ASP A 10 -3.49 15.10 19.88
N LEU A 11 -2.62 14.37 19.19
CA LEU A 11 -2.83 14.01 17.79
C LEU A 11 -3.55 12.66 17.73
N ASN A 12 -4.69 12.65 17.04
CA ASN A 12 -5.34 11.39 16.74
C ASN A 12 -4.48 10.57 15.75
N ASN A 13 -4.56 9.25 15.85
CA ASN A 13 -3.92 8.34 14.88
C ASN A 13 -4.93 7.82 13.85
N LEU A 14 -5.87 8.66 13.43
CA LEU A 14 -6.82 8.29 12.38
C LEU A 14 -6.12 8.34 11.02
N ALA A 15 -6.65 7.55 10.10
CA ALA A 15 -6.37 7.68 8.67
C ALA A 15 -7.72 7.75 7.96
N PHE A 16 -7.82 8.69 7.04
CA PHE A 16 -9.01 8.93 6.24
C PHE A 16 -8.71 8.77 4.76
N GLY A 17 -9.75 8.88 3.94
CA GLY A 17 -9.61 8.88 2.50
C GLY A 17 -9.62 7.50 1.90
N LEU A 18 -9.40 6.40 2.63
CA LEU A 18 -9.45 5.05 2.04
C LEU A 18 -10.80 4.39 2.35
N GLY A 19 -11.46 3.86 1.33
CA GLY A 19 -12.76 3.19 1.41
C GLY A 19 -12.63 1.71 1.07
N GLN A 20 -12.79 0.83 2.05
CA GLN A 20 -12.98 -0.61 1.84
C GLN A 20 -14.37 -1.00 2.36
N ASP A 21 -15.04 -1.96 1.71
CA ASP A 21 -16.35 -2.46 2.16
C ASP A 21 -17.42 -1.35 2.29
N VAL A 22 -17.26 -0.30 1.50
CA VAL A 22 -18.22 0.80 1.30
C VAL A 22 -18.97 0.55 -0.01
N SER A 23 -20.20 1.04 -0.14
CA SER A 23 -20.94 0.99 -1.40
C SER A 23 -20.14 1.62 -2.55
N GLN A 24 -20.31 1.07 -3.75
CA GLN A 24 -19.78 1.67 -4.98
C GLN A 24 -20.70 2.76 -5.53
N ASP A 25 -21.98 2.78 -5.12
CA ASP A 25 -22.88 3.90 -5.36
C ASP A 25 -22.69 4.96 -4.28
N LEU A 26 -22.11 6.09 -4.67
CA LEU A 26 -21.78 7.20 -3.77
C LEU A 26 -23.02 7.84 -3.12
N LYS A 27 -24.23 7.62 -3.65
CA LYS A 27 -25.47 8.09 -2.99
C LYS A 27 -25.65 7.48 -1.61
N GLU A 28 -25.16 6.26 -1.40
CA GLU A 28 -25.20 5.60 -0.10
C GLU A 28 -24.39 6.34 0.97
N LEU A 29 -23.36 7.09 0.59
CA LEU A 29 -22.62 7.94 1.53
C LEU A 29 -23.47 9.06 2.12
N VAL A 30 -24.50 9.52 1.38
CA VAL A 30 -25.40 10.58 1.86
C VAL A 30 -26.20 10.12 3.07
N LYS A 31 -26.42 8.81 3.24
CA LYS A 31 -27.07 8.26 4.43
C LYS A 31 -26.27 8.53 5.70
N VAL A 32 -24.94 8.54 5.61
CA VAL A 32 -24.05 8.90 6.73
C VAL A 32 -24.22 10.37 7.11
N ALA A 33 -24.21 11.27 6.12
CA ALA A 33 -24.46 12.69 6.33
C ALA A 33 -25.87 12.96 6.89
N SER A 34 -26.86 12.17 6.46
CA SER A 34 -28.26 12.32 6.88
C SER A 34 -28.47 12.10 8.38
N ILE A 35 -27.57 11.36 9.06
CA ILE A 35 -27.58 11.18 10.53
C ILE A 35 -27.54 12.54 11.26
N PHE A 36 -26.82 13.50 10.69
CA PHE A 36 -26.56 14.81 11.30
C PHE A 36 -27.58 15.89 10.90
N VAL A 37 -28.55 15.56 10.05
CA VAL A 37 -29.60 16.50 9.61
C VAL A 37 -30.90 16.12 10.31
N SER A 38 -31.21 16.83 11.39
CA SER A 38 -32.43 16.60 12.16
C SER A 38 -33.66 16.64 11.27
N GLY A 39 -34.45 15.56 11.31
CA GLY A 39 -35.69 15.45 10.56
C GLY A 39 -35.56 14.89 9.13
N SER A 40 -34.35 14.57 8.65
CA SER A 40 -34.16 13.78 7.43
C SER A 40 -34.81 12.39 7.55
N LYS A 41 -35.12 11.73 6.43
CA LYS A 41 -35.71 10.38 6.42
C LYS A 41 -34.86 9.41 7.25
N ILE A 42 -33.53 9.42 7.06
CA ILE A 42 -32.60 8.54 7.79
C ILE A 42 -32.51 8.90 9.27
N HIS A 43 -32.43 10.19 9.62
CA HIS A 43 -32.41 10.63 11.03
C HIS A 43 -33.66 10.18 11.78
N LYS A 44 -34.85 10.42 11.22
CA LYS A 44 -36.13 9.99 11.80
C LYS A 44 -36.20 8.47 11.94
N TRP A 45 -35.81 7.74 10.90
CA TRP A 45 -35.79 6.28 10.92
C TRP A 45 -34.85 5.72 11.99
N LEU A 46 -33.67 6.32 12.17
CA LEU A 46 -32.72 5.94 13.23
C LEU A 46 -33.32 6.15 14.62
N VAL A 47 -33.85 7.34 14.90
CA VAL A 47 -34.37 7.72 16.22
C VAL A 47 -35.62 6.93 16.59
N ASN A 48 -36.55 6.75 15.64
CA ASN A 48 -37.88 6.23 15.92
C ASN A 48 -38.00 4.71 15.77
N THR A 49 -37.03 4.06 15.12
CA THR A 49 -37.19 2.64 14.75
C THR A 49 -35.86 1.90 14.78
N ARG A 50 -34.92 2.27 13.92
CA ARG A 50 -33.77 1.41 13.62
C ARG A 50 -32.89 1.11 14.82
N LEU A 51 -32.63 2.10 15.67
CA LEU A 51 -31.79 1.88 16.86
C LEU A 51 -32.42 0.84 17.83
N GLU A 52 -33.76 0.73 17.89
CA GLU A 52 -34.44 -0.31 18.69
C GLU A 52 -34.29 -1.70 18.09
N GLU A 53 -34.26 -1.80 16.76
CA GLU A 53 -34.19 -3.09 16.07
C GLU A 53 -32.79 -3.73 16.16
N VAL A 54 -31.74 -2.91 16.18
CA VAL A 54 -30.37 -3.40 15.97
C VAL A 54 -29.40 -3.13 17.10
N VAL A 55 -29.78 -2.38 18.14
CA VAL A 55 -28.94 -2.12 19.32
C VAL A 55 -29.60 -2.74 20.55
N THR A 56 -28.98 -3.78 21.11
CA THR A 56 -29.57 -4.56 22.21
C THR A 56 -29.52 -3.87 23.57
N GLY A 57 -28.53 -3.01 23.80
CA GLY A 57 -28.36 -2.35 25.10
C GLY A 57 -29.19 -1.08 25.21
N LEU A 58 -30.23 -1.08 26.04
CA LEU A 58 -31.13 0.08 26.23
C LEU A 58 -30.39 1.37 26.62
N ASN A 59 -29.38 1.29 27.49
CA ASN A 59 -28.57 2.45 27.86
C ASN A 59 -27.79 3.02 26.66
N LEU A 60 -27.18 2.15 25.86
CA LEU A 60 -26.45 2.56 24.66
C LEU A 60 -27.41 3.11 23.60
N GLN A 61 -28.57 2.48 23.43
CA GLN A 61 -29.61 2.97 22.54
C GLN A 61 -30.05 4.40 22.93
N ASN A 62 -30.29 4.65 24.21
CA ASN A 62 -30.64 5.97 24.72
C ASN A 62 -29.50 6.98 24.54
N GLU A 63 -28.25 6.57 24.76
CA GLU A 63 -27.06 7.39 24.48
C GLU A 63 -27.00 7.81 23.01
N LEU A 64 -27.07 6.84 22.09
CA LEU A 64 -26.98 7.10 20.65
C LEU A 64 -28.13 7.98 20.16
N LYS A 65 -29.36 7.78 20.66
CA LYS A 65 -30.51 8.65 20.38
C LYS A 65 -30.28 10.06 20.90
N ALA A 66 -29.85 10.22 22.15
CA ALA A 66 -29.62 11.52 22.77
C ALA A 66 -28.61 12.34 21.96
N VAL A 67 -27.50 11.73 21.57
CA VAL A 67 -26.42 12.36 20.78
C VAL A 67 -26.93 12.93 19.46
N ILE A 68 -27.75 12.19 18.71
CA ILE A 68 -28.29 12.67 17.42
C ILE A 68 -29.55 13.54 17.55
N THR A 69 -30.00 13.81 18.77
CA THR A 69 -31.08 14.78 19.06
C THR A 69 -30.58 16.09 19.66
N ASN A 70 -29.30 16.15 20.05
CA ASN A 70 -28.65 17.37 20.52
C ASN A 70 -28.54 18.44 19.43
N LYS A 71 -28.44 19.71 19.85
CA LYS A 71 -28.23 20.86 18.95
C LYS A 71 -27.02 21.69 19.41
N PRO A 72 -25.96 21.80 18.60
CA PRO A 72 -25.72 21.08 17.34
C PRO A 72 -25.50 19.57 17.55
N ILE A 73 -25.73 18.76 16.51
CA ILE A 73 -25.35 17.34 16.53
C ILE A 73 -23.84 17.26 16.36
N SER A 74 -23.15 16.83 17.41
CA SER A 74 -21.71 16.55 17.43
C SER A 74 -21.47 15.16 18.01
N VAL A 75 -20.70 14.34 17.29
CA VAL A 75 -20.62 12.90 17.54
C VAL A 75 -19.17 12.44 17.59
N THR A 76 -18.80 11.63 18.57
CA THR A 76 -17.44 11.06 18.66
C THR A 76 -17.21 9.93 17.65
N TRP A 77 -15.94 9.63 17.35
CA TRP A 77 -15.57 8.48 16.51
C TRP A 77 -16.20 7.16 16.97
N LYS A 78 -16.19 6.91 18.29
CA LYS A 78 -16.75 5.69 18.89
C LYS A 78 -18.27 5.60 18.71
N GLN A 79 -18.97 6.71 18.86
CA GLN A 79 -20.43 6.75 18.66
C GLN A 79 -20.83 6.59 17.19
N LEU A 80 -19.98 7.03 16.24
CA LEU A 80 -20.21 6.80 14.81
C LEU A 80 -19.89 5.38 14.36
N THR A 81 -18.74 4.85 14.77
CA THR A 81 -18.15 3.64 14.15
C THR A 81 -18.17 2.40 15.03
N GLY A 82 -18.29 2.59 16.35
CA GLY A 82 -18.47 1.52 17.31
C GLY A 82 -17.22 0.65 17.49
N THR A 83 -17.49 -0.59 17.88
CA THR A 83 -16.48 -1.65 18.00
C THR A 83 -17.01 -2.93 17.35
N ARG A 84 -16.13 -3.92 17.17
CA ARG A 84 -16.50 -5.18 16.52
C ARG A 84 -17.60 -5.91 17.29
N THR A 85 -18.76 -6.07 16.64
CA THR A 85 -19.91 -6.84 17.13
C THR A 85 -20.14 -8.09 16.25
N LYS A 86 -20.84 -9.10 16.80
CA LYS A 86 -21.14 -10.34 16.06
C LYS A 86 -22.33 -10.20 15.10
N LYS A 87 -23.43 -9.60 15.58
CA LYS A 87 -24.74 -9.55 14.90
C LYS A 87 -25.37 -8.15 14.88
N GLU A 88 -25.33 -7.46 16.02
CA GLU A 88 -26.00 -6.18 16.29
C GLU A 88 -25.11 -4.97 16.02
N ALA A 89 -25.68 -3.76 15.99
CA ALA A 89 -24.93 -2.51 15.99
C ALA A 89 -24.65 -2.03 17.42
N ASN A 90 -23.57 -1.30 17.59
CA ASN A 90 -23.29 -0.53 18.81
C ASN A 90 -22.89 0.93 18.51
N SER A 91 -23.22 1.41 17.31
CA SER A 91 -22.92 2.77 16.84
C SER A 91 -23.86 3.19 15.72
N LEU A 92 -23.87 4.50 15.41
CA LEU A 92 -24.80 5.11 14.48
C LEU A 92 -24.62 4.62 13.04
N VAL A 93 -23.39 4.61 12.50
CA VAL A 93 -23.16 4.21 11.11
C VAL A 93 -23.33 2.71 10.93
N GLN A 94 -22.98 1.90 11.92
CA GLN A 94 -23.34 0.47 11.89
C GLN A 94 -24.86 0.28 11.77
N ALA A 95 -25.64 1.03 12.54
CA ALA A 95 -27.10 0.89 12.55
C ALA A 95 -27.76 1.30 11.21
N VAL A 96 -27.17 2.25 10.48
CA VAL A 96 -27.69 2.72 9.19
C VAL A 96 -27.72 1.62 8.12
N PHE A 97 -26.68 0.78 8.07
CA PHE A 97 -26.52 -0.19 6.99
C PHE A 97 -26.83 -1.62 7.44
N PRO A 98 -27.62 -2.38 6.67
CA PRO A 98 -27.92 -3.78 7.01
C PRO A 98 -26.66 -4.65 6.91
N GLY A 99 -26.58 -5.64 7.80
CA GLY A 99 -25.53 -6.66 7.77
C GLY A 99 -25.77 -7.70 6.66
N GLN A 100 -24.74 -8.49 6.37
CA GLN A 100 -24.86 -9.65 5.48
C GLN A 100 -25.20 -10.92 6.27
N GLY A 101 -26.02 -11.79 5.66
CA GLY A 101 -26.42 -13.07 6.24
C GLY A 101 -27.25 -12.87 7.51
N ALA A 102 -26.84 -13.51 8.61
CA ALA A 102 -27.55 -13.44 9.89
C ALA A 102 -27.32 -12.14 10.68
N ARG A 103 -26.46 -11.22 10.20
CA ARG A 103 -26.16 -9.95 10.88
C ARG A 103 -27.25 -8.92 10.64
N LEU A 104 -27.64 -8.20 11.69
CA LEU A 104 -28.63 -7.11 11.62
C LEU A 104 -28.03 -5.83 11.04
N ALA A 105 -26.73 -5.62 11.28
CA ALA A 105 -25.99 -4.41 10.93
C ALA A 105 -24.59 -4.73 10.37
N ILE A 106 -23.97 -3.77 9.69
CA ILE A 106 -22.56 -3.88 9.28
C ILE A 106 -21.63 -3.88 10.50
N VAL A 107 -20.40 -4.39 10.32
CA VAL A 107 -19.36 -4.36 11.35
C VAL A 107 -18.68 -3.00 11.44
N ASP A 108 -17.94 -2.78 12.53
CA ASP A 108 -17.21 -1.54 12.82
C ASP A 108 -16.23 -1.16 11.73
N TRP A 109 -15.47 -2.12 11.19
CA TRP A 109 -14.52 -1.84 10.11
C TRP A 109 -15.18 -1.18 8.89
N ALA A 110 -16.34 -1.69 8.45
CA ALA A 110 -17.09 -1.10 7.35
C ALA A 110 -17.63 0.28 7.73
N ALA A 111 -18.15 0.45 8.95
CA ALA A 111 -18.63 1.74 9.45
C ALA A 111 -17.51 2.81 9.48
N GLN A 112 -16.30 2.44 9.92
CA GLN A 112 -15.12 3.32 9.88
C GLN A 112 -14.81 3.78 8.46
N ASN A 113 -14.92 2.88 7.47
CA ASN A 113 -14.66 3.22 6.07
C ASN A 113 -15.74 4.14 5.49
N TYR A 114 -17.02 3.95 5.85
CA TYR A 114 -18.09 4.88 5.48
C TYR A 114 -17.84 6.30 6.01
N VAL A 115 -17.43 6.43 7.28
CA VAL A 115 -17.09 7.75 7.86
C VAL A 115 -15.86 8.35 7.17
N SER A 116 -14.81 7.54 6.98
CA SER A 116 -13.58 7.95 6.27
C SER A 116 -13.86 8.52 4.89
N VAL A 117 -14.70 7.85 4.09
CA VAL A 117 -15.07 8.31 2.74
C VAL A 117 -15.99 9.53 2.81
N ALA A 118 -16.94 9.58 3.75
CA ALA A 118 -17.81 10.75 3.92
C ALA A 118 -17.02 12.02 4.26
N VAL A 119 -16.00 11.93 5.13
CA VAL A 119 -15.06 13.02 5.41
C VAL A 119 -14.27 13.38 4.15
N ALA A 120 -13.79 12.39 3.39
CA ALA A 120 -12.99 12.64 2.19
C ALA A 120 -13.75 13.33 1.06
N PHE A 121 -15.05 13.05 0.94
CA PHE A 121 -15.96 13.73 0.02
C PHE A 121 -16.43 15.10 0.54
N GLY A 122 -15.97 15.48 1.73
CA GLY A 122 -16.30 16.73 2.39
C GLY A 122 -17.73 16.78 2.92
N LEU A 123 -18.40 15.64 3.10
CA LEU A 123 -19.77 15.59 3.63
C LEU A 123 -19.82 15.75 5.15
N LEU A 124 -18.74 15.36 5.83
CA LEU A 124 -18.57 15.54 7.28
C LEU A 124 -17.31 16.36 7.55
N GLU A 125 -17.35 17.13 8.63
CA GLU A 125 -16.19 17.82 9.19
C GLU A 125 -15.69 17.07 10.42
N PHE A 126 -14.37 16.99 10.57
CA PHE A 126 -13.73 16.38 11.72
C PHE A 126 -13.02 17.45 12.53
N HIS A 127 -13.42 17.59 13.79
CA HIS A 127 -12.89 18.55 14.74
C HIS A 127 -11.84 17.86 15.61
N ARG A 128 -10.56 18.21 15.38
CA ARG A 128 -9.43 17.55 16.06
C ARG A 128 -9.39 17.86 17.56
N ALA A 129 -9.81 19.05 17.96
CA ALA A 129 -9.73 19.53 19.35
C ALA A 129 -10.56 18.67 20.31
N ASP A 130 -11.78 18.32 19.92
CA ASP A 130 -12.71 17.52 20.73
C ASP A 130 -12.89 16.09 20.20
N LYS A 131 -12.24 15.76 19.06
CA LYS A 131 -12.30 14.47 18.37
C LYS A 131 -13.73 14.08 17.96
N THR A 132 -14.50 15.09 17.55
CA THR A 132 -15.89 14.92 17.11
C THR A 132 -16.07 15.18 15.63
N PHE A 133 -17.25 14.81 15.13
CA PHE A 133 -17.67 15.01 13.77
C PHE A 133 -18.96 15.83 13.74
N THR A 134 -19.07 16.69 12.74
CA THR A 134 -20.30 17.43 12.42
C THR A 134 -20.62 17.32 10.93
N ILE A 135 -21.84 17.70 10.56
CA ILE A 135 -22.20 17.90 9.16
C ILE A 135 -21.46 19.11 8.59
N SER A 136 -21.06 19.03 7.32
CA SER A 136 -20.56 20.18 6.57
C SER A 136 -21.68 20.84 5.74
N GLU A 137 -21.41 22.03 5.18
CA GLU A 137 -22.33 22.65 4.21
C GLU A 137 -22.57 21.78 2.96
N LEU A 138 -21.54 21.05 2.51
CA LEU A 138 -21.67 20.10 1.40
C LEU A 138 -22.53 18.90 1.80
N GLY A 139 -22.40 18.42 3.04
CA GLY A 139 -23.24 17.38 3.62
C GLY A 139 -24.71 17.81 3.67
N ILE A 140 -25.00 19.01 4.16
CA ILE A 140 -26.37 19.57 4.19
C ILE A 140 -26.96 19.61 2.77
N ARG A 141 -26.19 20.10 1.79
CA ARG A 141 -26.63 20.14 0.39
C ARG A 141 -26.89 18.75 -0.18
N ALA A 142 -26.01 17.78 0.07
CA ALA A 142 -26.17 16.41 -0.39
C ALA A 142 -27.44 15.77 0.17
N VAL A 143 -27.68 15.94 1.48
CA VAL A 143 -28.90 15.43 2.13
C VAL A 143 -30.14 16.10 1.55
N LYS A 144 -30.12 17.41 1.31
CA LYS A 144 -31.25 18.12 0.68
C LYS A 144 -31.62 17.53 -0.69
N LEU A 145 -30.63 17.30 -1.56
CA LEU A 145 -30.84 16.71 -2.88
C LEU A 145 -31.35 15.26 -2.80
N TYR A 146 -30.84 14.49 -1.84
CA TYR A 146 -31.26 13.12 -1.60
C TYR A 146 -32.70 13.04 -1.08
N GLU A 147 -33.09 13.92 -0.16
CA GLU A 147 -34.45 14.00 0.41
C GLU A 147 -35.48 14.45 -0.63
N SER A 148 -35.11 15.37 -1.53
CA SER A 148 -35.97 15.83 -2.62
C SER A 148 -36.04 14.85 -3.80
N GLU A 149 -35.33 13.73 -3.74
CA GLU A 149 -35.26 12.70 -4.79
C GLU A 149 -34.78 13.26 -6.15
N ASP A 150 -34.02 14.36 -6.14
CA ASP A 150 -33.38 14.91 -7.35
C ASP A 150 -32.07 14.15 -7.62
N LEU A 151 -32.22 12.91 -8.05
CA LEU A 151 -31.10 11.99 -8.25
C LEU A 151 -30.12 12.46 -9.34
N THR A 152 -30.62 13.18 -10.34
CA THR A 152 -29.78 13.69 -11.43
C THR A 152 -28.84 14.78 -10.93
N GLU A 153 -29.35 15.73 -10.14
CA GLU A 153 -28.52 16.79 -9.58
C GLU A 153 -27.62 16.25 -8.46
N LEU A 154 -28.09 15.27 -7.68
CA LEU A 154 -27.26 14.55 -6.71
C LEU A 154 -26.09 13.82 -7.41
N ASP A 155 -26.32 13.16 -8.53
CA ASP A 155 -25.27 12.49 -9.30
C ASP A 155 -24.22 13.47 -9.82
N LYS A 156 -24.64 14.64 -10.32
CA LYS A 156 -23.69 15.70 -10.70
C LYS A 156 -22.90 16.21 -9.49
N PHE A 157 -23.59 16.45 -8.37
CA PHE A 157 -22.96 16.90 -7.13
C PHE A 157 -21.89 15.91 -6.66
N LEU A 158 -22.21 14.61 -6.61
CA LEU A 158 -21.27 13.56 -6.19
C LEU A 158 -20.15 13.34 -7.20
N TYR A 159 -20.44 13.47 -8.50
CA TYR A 159 -19.43 13.42 -9.55
C TYR A 159 -18.36 14.51 -9.36
N GLU A 160 -18.74 15.74 -9.03
CA GLU A 160 -17.75 16.79 -8.74
C GLU A 160 -16.89 16.44 -7.52
N ARG A 161 -17.48 15.95 -6.43
CA ARG A 161 -16.73 15.52 -5.24
C ARG A 161 -15.76 14.38 -5.55
N LEU A 162 -16.17 13.45 -6.42
CA LEU A 162 -15.33 12.37 -6.91
C LEU A 162 -14.10 12.90 -7.67
N LEU A 163 -14.21 13.98 -8.44
CA LEU A 163 -13.04 14.57 -9.13
C LEU A 163 -12.12 15.35 -8.20
N GLU A 164 -12.65 15.91 -7.11
CA GLU A 164 -11.86 16.60 -6.08
C GLU A 164 -11.14 15.62 -5.14
N TYR A 165 -11.57 14.36 -5.11
CA TYR A 165 -10.96 13.32 -4.32
C TYR A 165 -9.64 12.83 -4.97
N PRO A 166 -8.47 13.00 -4.31
CA PRO A 166 -7.17 12.74 -4.91
C PRO A 166 -7.02 11.32 -5.47
N TYR A 167 -7.48 10.30 -4.75
CA TYR A 167 -7.29 8.91 -5.19
C TYR A 167 -8.05 8.60 -6.48
N ALA A 168 -9.23 9.20 -6.68
CA ALA A 168 -9.96 9.07 -7.95
C ALA A 168 -9.25 9.80 -9.10
N ALA A 169 -8.65 10.97 -8.82
CA ALA A 169 -7.82 11.68 -9.79
C ALA A 169 -6.61 10.85 -10.22
N TRP A 170 -5.91 10.22 -9.27
CA TRP A 170 -4.84 9.26 -9.56
C TRP A 170 -5.32 8.11 -10.43
N LEU A 171 -6.43 7.45 -10.07
CA LEU A 171 -6.90 6.28 -10.81
C LEU A 171 -7.29 6.65 -12.24
N LEU A 172 -7.94 7.81 -12.45
CA LEU A 172 -8.22 8.32 -13.79
C LEU A 172 -6.93 8.58 -14.59
N ARG A 173 -5.88 9.14 -13.97
CA ARG A 173 -4.58 9.35 -14.62
C ARG A 173 -3.91 8.02 -14.97
N LEU A 174 -3.92 7.03 -14.06
CA LEU A 174 -3.36 5.70 -14.29
C LEU A 174 -4.04 5.01 -15.47
N LEU A 175 -5.38 4.91 -15.45
CA LEU A 175 -6.13 4.28 -16.53
C LEU A 175 -6.02 5.08 -17.85
N GLY A 176 -5.92 6.41 -17.76
CA GLY A 176 -5.75 7.30 -18.89
C GLY A 176 -4.37 7.26 -19.55
N LYS A 177 -3.32 6.81 -18.84
CA LYS A 177 -1.95 6.68 -19.38
C LYS A 177 -1.91 5.69 -20.55
N ASN A 178 -2.69 4.62 -20.47
CA ASN A 178 -2.89 3.69 -21.57
C ASN A 178 -4.37 3.31 -21.66
N PRO A 179 -5.17 4.04 -22.44
CA PRO A 179 -6.62 3.83 -22.53
C PRO A 179 -7.03 2.46 -23.05
N THR A 180 -6.11 1.71 -23.67
CA THR A 180 -6.35 0.35 -24.19
C THR A 180 -5.95 -0.76 -23.21
N LYS A 181 -5.13 -0.44 -22.20
CA LYS A 181 -4.70 -1.42 -21.19
C LYS A 181 -5.88 -1.73 -20.26
N GLN A 182 -6.03 -3.02 -19.95
CA GLN A 182 -6.92 -3.50 -18.90
C GLN A 182 -6.12 -3.74 -17.62
N PHE A 183 -6.49 -3.05 -16.54
CA PHE A 183 -5.79 -3.09 -15.26
C PHE A 183 -6.51 -4.04 -14.29
N SER A 184 -5.81 -5.03 -13.76
CA SER A 184 -6.30 -5.87 -12.67
C SER A 184 -6.16 -5.17 -11.31
N LYS A 185 -6.77 -5.72 -10.25
CA LYS A 185 -6.58 -5.19 -8.90
C LYS A 185 -5.11 -5.12 -8.47
N PHE A 186 -4.27 -6.04 -8.94
CA PHE A 186 -2.84 -6.06 -8.66
C PHE A 186 -2.10 -4.94 -9.40
N ASP A 187 -2.41 -4.71 -10.69
CA ASP A 187 -1.87 -3.56 -11.44
C ASP A 187 -2.21 -2.24 -10.74
N LEU A 188 -3.43 -2.13 -10.21
CA LEU A 188 -3.86 -0.93 -9.49
C LEU A 188 -3.13 -0.78 -8.15
N GLY A 189 -3.02 -1.87 -7.37
CA GLY A 189 -2.33 -1.87 -6.07
C GLY A 189 -0.85 -1.52 -6.20
N GLU A 190 -0.14 -2.12 -7.16
CA GLU A 190 1.28 -1.89 -7.42
C GLU A 190 1.62 -0.43 -7.74
N ASN A 191 0.67 0.33 -8.28
CA ASN A 191 0.85 1.72 -8.69
C ASN A 191 0.28 2.74 -7.67
N PHE A 192 -0.28 2.29 -6.56
CA PHE A 192 -0.97 3.13 -5.57
C PHE A 192 -0.11 3.37 -4.31
N GLY A 193 -0.21 4.58 -3.74
CA GLY A 193 0.37 4.88 -2.43
C GLY A 193 1.87 5.18 -2.39
N PHE A 194 2.44 5.18 -1.19
CA PHE A 194 3.86 5.45 -0.92
C PHE A 194 4.66 4.13 -0.99
N ILE A 195 5.57 4.03 -1.97
CA ILE A 195 6.19 2.78 -2.43
C ILE A 195 7.11 2.09 -1.43
N ASP A 196 7.68 2.87 -0.55
CA ASP A 196 8.70 2.53 0.43
C ASP A 196 8.09 2.29 1.83
N GLU A 197 6.76 2.11 1.91
CA GLU A 197 6.02 2.04 3.18
C GLU A 197 5.13 0.81 3.33
N LEU A 198 4.99 0.39 4.59
CA LEU A 198 3.96 -0.55 5.01
C LEU A 198 2.55 0.05 4.92
N GLY A 199 1.60 -0.80 4.55
CA GLY A 199 0.20 -0.49 4.31
C GLY A 199 -0.13 -0.12 2.86
N PHE A 200 0.88 -0.07 1.97
CA PHE A 200 0.72 0.06 0.53
C PHE A 200 1.19 -1.18 -0.26
N GLU A 201 1.19 -2.36 0.37
CA GLU A 201 1.54 -3.64 -0.27
C GLU A 201 0.66 -3.96 -1.46
N THR A 202 1.20 -4.71 -2.42
CA THR A 202 0.42 -5.41 -3.45
C THR A 202 0.72 -6.90 -3.38
N ALA A 203 -0.31 -7.73 -3.57
CA ALA A 203 -0.11 -9.17 -3.60
C ALA A 203 0.51 -9.56 -4.96
N PRO A 204 1.62 -10.31 -5.02
CA PRO A 204 2.24 -10.65 -6.29
C PRO A 204 1.29 -11.48 -7.17
N VAL A 205 1.00 -10.97 -8.38
CA VAL A 205 0.07 -11.62 -9.32
C VAL A 205 0.54 -13.00 -9.73
N GLU A 206 1.84 -13.20 -9.85
CA GLU A 206 2.44 -14.48 -10.23
C GLU A 206 2.09 -15.59 -9.23
N ILE A 207 2.17 -15.28 -7.95
CA ILE A 207 1.87 -16.21 -6.85
C ILE A 207 0.39 -16.52 -6.79
N TYR A 208 -0.44 -15.52 -7.06
CA TYR A 208 -1.87 -15.72 -7.22
C TYR A 208 -2.15 -16.74 -8.33
N LEU A 209 -1.54 -16.56 -9.51
CA LEU A 209 -1.73 -17.45 -10.65
C LEU A 209 -1.14 -18.85 -10.40
N ASN A 210 0.04 -18.95 -9.78
CA ASN A 210 0.66 -20.21 -9.39
C ASN A 210 -0.19 -20.98 -8.38
N GLY A 211 -0.75 -20.30 -7.38
CA GLY A 211 -1.68 -20.90 -6.43
C GLY A 211 -2.96 -21.39 -7.12
N LEU A 212 -3.49 -20.66 -8.10
CA LEU A 212 -4.64 -21.10 -8.88
C LEU A 212 -4.32 -22.31 -9.78
N ALA A 213 -3.16 -22.32 -10.44
CA ALA A 213 -2.70 -23.43 -11.26
C ALA A 213 -2.49 -24.69 -10.40
N GLN A 214 -1.85 -24.55 -9.23
CA GLN A 214 -1.65 -25.65 -8.30
C GLN A 214 -2.98 -26.23 -7.80
N ALA A 215 -3.93 -25.38 -7.40
CA ALA A 215 -5.26 -25.83 -6.99
C ALA A 215 -6.04 -26.52 -8.14
N GLU A 216 -5.75 -26.16 -9.40
CA GLU A 216 -6.29 -26.85 -10.57
C GLU A 216 -5.66 -28.24 -10.77
N ILE A 217 -4.35 -28.37 -10.59
CA ILE A 217 -3.62 -29.64 -10.63
C ILE A 217 -4.14 -30.59 -9.54
N ASP A 218 -4.31 -30.08 -8.32
CA ASP A 218 -4.73 -30.87 -7.16
C ASP A 218 -6.25 -31.13 -7.15
N ASN A 219 -6.99 -30.57 -8.12
CA ASN A 219 -8.45 -30.58 -8.17
C ASN A 219 -9.12 -30.04 -6.88
N ASP A 220 -8.44 -29.14 -6.17
CA ASP A 220 -8.92 -28.54 -4.92
C ASP A 220 -9.74 -27.27 -5.19
N LYS A 221 -11.04 -27.48 -5.39
CA LYS A 221 -12.01 -26.40 -5.62
C LYS A 221 -12.13 -25.44 -4.43
N MET A 222 -11.89 -25.91 -3.20
CA MET A 222 -11.98 -25.06 -2.00
C MET A 222 -10.77 -24.13 -1.90
N ALA A 223 -9.56 -24.65 -2.12
CA ALA A 223 -8.35 -23.83 -2.21
C ALA A 223 -8.49 -22.78 -3.32
N LYS A 224 -8.94 -23.18 -4.52
CA LYS A 224 -9.18 -22.25 -5.64
C LYS A 224 -10.14 -21.12 -5.26
N LYS A 225 -11.25 -21.43 -4.56
CA LYS A 225 -12.20 -20.41 -4.09
C LYS A 225 -11.58 -19.47 -3.05
N LYS A 226 -10.84 -20.03 -2.09
CA LYS A 226 -10.17 -19.27 -1.01
C LYS A 226 -9.10 -18.33 -1.56
N ILE A 227 -8.30 -18.78 -2.53
CA ILE A 227 -7.30 -17.94 -3.20
C ILE A 227 -7.98 -16.78 -3.91
N LYS A 228 -9.04 -17.04 -4.68
CA LYS A 228 -9.79 -15.98 -5.38
C LYS A 228 -10.38 -14.93 -4.44
N SER A 229 -10.87 -15.33 -3.27
CA SER A 229 -11.53 -14.41 -2.33
C SER A 229 -10.58 -13.69 -1.38
N ASN A 230 -9.46 -14.31 -1.00
CA ASN A 230 -8.63 -13.84 0.11
C ASN A 230 -7.23 -13.38 -0.29
N PHE A 231 -6.78 -13.69 -1.51
CA PHE A 231 -5.47 -13.25 -2.00
C PHE A 231 -5.59 -11.83 -2.58
N GLU A 232 -5.44 -10.85 -1.70
CA GLU A 232 -5.33 -9.43 -2.01
C GLU A 232 -4.72 -8.69 -0.83
N SER A 233 -3.88 -7.71 -1.15
CA SER A 233 -3.35 -6.77 -0.18
C SER A 233 -4.38 -5.70 0.21
N THR A 234 -3.95 -4.79 1.09
CA THR A 234 -4.72 -3.61 1.46
C THR A 234 -4.86 -2.62 0.29
N SER A 235 -3.80 -2.33 -0.47
CA SER A 235 -3.87 -1.47 -1.67
C SER A 235 -4.80 -2.06 -2.73
N ASP A 236 -4.70 -3.37 -2.99
CA ASP A 236 -5.53 -4.06 -3.98
C ASP A 236 -7.02 -3.88 -3.65
N LYS A 237 -7.38 -3.95 -2.35
CA LYS A 237 -8.75 -3.76 -1.86
C LYS A 237 -9.26 -2.34 -2.06
N TYR A 238 -8.48 -1.34 -1.65
CA TYR A 238 -8.88 0.05 -1.78
C TYR A 238 -9.07 0.44 -3.25
N MET A 239 -8.13 0.05 -4.11
CA MET A 239 -8.20 0.42 -5.51
C MET A 239 -9.26 -0.39 -6.27
N ARG A 240 -9.53 -1.64 -5.86
CA ARG A 240 -10.67 -2.41 -6.38
C ARG A 240 -12.01 -1.74 -6.04
N TRP A 241 -12.18 -1.25 -4.81
CA TRP A 241 -13.39 -0.51 -4.44
C TRP A 241 -13.54 0.77 -5.28
N LEU A 242 -12.48 1.58 -5.35
CA LEU A 242 -12.51 2.85 -6.08
C LEU A 242 -12.72 2.66 -7.59
N ALA A 243 -12.13 1.61 -8.19
CA ALA A 243 -12.39 1.25 -9.57
C ALA A 243 -13.87 0.90 -9.79
N GLY A 244 -14.50 0.21 -8.82
CA GLY A 244 -15.94 -0.04 -8.82
C GLY A 244 -16.78 1.23 -8.72
N VAL A 245 -16.36 2.23 -7.94
CA VAL A 245 -16.99 3.56 -7.91
C VAL A 245 -16.88 4.24 -9.28
N LEU A 246 -15.71 4.20 -9.94
CA LEU A 246 -15.54 4.75 -11.28
C LEU A 246 -16.42 4.03 -12.31
N VAL A 247 -16.61 2.70 -12.19
CA VAL A 247 -17.52 1.93 -13.03
C VAL A 247 -18.97 2.37 -12.82
N THR A 248 -19.39 2.51 -11.56
CA THR A 248 -20.75 2.98 -11.21
C THR A 248 -21.02 4.39 -11.74
N ALA A 249 -20.00 5.27 -11.73
CA ALA A 249 -20.08 6.61 -12.32
C ALA A 249 -19.97 6.64 -13.86
N GLY A 250 -19.72 5.49 -14.52
CA GLY A 250 -19.53 5.37 -15.96
C GLY A 250 -18.19 5.89 -16.48
N LEU A 251 -17.20 6.09 -15.60
CA LEU A 251 -15.86 6.59 -15.93
C LEU A 251 -14.88 5.47 -16.28
N ALA A 252 -15.19 4.24 -15.87
CA ALA A 252 -14.48 3.04 -16.26
C ALA A 252 -15.48 1.95 -16.67
N THR A 253 -15.01 0.95 -17.40
CA THR A 253 -15.71 -0.33 -17.61
C THR A 253 -14.98 -1.43 -16.88
N SER A 254 -15.70 -2.51 -16.55
CA SER A 254 -15.11 -3.71 -15.98
C SER A 254 -15.48 -4.95 -16.79
N VAL A 255 -14.54 -5.88 -16.93
CA VAL A 255 -14.75 -7.19 -17.54
C VAL A 255 -13.99 -8.26 -16.75
N THR A 256 -14.43 -9.52 -16.84
CA THR A 256 -13.65 -10.63 -16.28
C THR A 256 -12.58 -11.05 -17.27
N LYS A 257 -11.30 -11.02 -16.85
CA LYS A 257 -10.16 -11.40 -17.69
C LYS A 257 -9.73 -12.84 -17.43
N LYS A 258 -9.56 -13.59 -18.52
CA LYS A 258 -8.83 -14.86 -18.53
C LYS A 258 -7.40 -14.63 -18.99
N VAL A 259 -6.46 -15.38 -18.44
CA VAL A 259 -5.04 -15.32 -18.79
C VAL A 259 -4.53 -16.74 -19.03
N ASN A 260 -3.62 -16.87 -20.00
CA ASN A 260 -2.86 -18.09 -20.17
C ASN A 260 -1.64 -18.01 -19.26
N HIS A 261 -1.51 -18.97 -18.37
CA HIS A 261 -0.44 -19.04 -17.38
C HIS A 261 0.35 -20.33 -17.56
N ASN A 262 1.68 -20.22 -17.64
CA ASN A 262 2.55 -21.40 -17.67
C ASN A 262 2.95 -21.72 -16.23
N TYR A 263 2.71 -22.95 -15.78
CA TYR A 263 3.13 -23.40 -14.46
C TYR A 263 3.57 -24.87 -14.53
N ASN A 264 4.78 -25.17 -14.07
CA ASN A 264 5.40 -26.51 -14.16
C ASN A 264 5.31 -27.14 -15.56
N GLY A 265 5.70 -26.36 -16.59
CA GLY A 265 5.68 -26.79 -18.00
C GLY A 265 4.27 -26.98 -18.61
N ARG A 266 3.20 -26.70 -17.87
CA ARG A 266 1.80 -26.84 -18.33
C ARG A 266 1.15 -25.47 -18.52
N LYS A 267 0.37 -25.35 -19.59
CA LYS A 267 -0.45 -24.16 -19.88
C LYS A 267 -1.81 -24.26 -19.21
N PHE A 268 -2.16 -23.26 -18.41
CA PHE A 268 -3.44 -23.12 -17.74
C PHE A 268 -4.20 -21.90 -18.26
N ALA A 269 -5.50 -22.04 -18.49
CA ALA A 269 -6.39 -20.92 -18.77
C ALA A 269 -7.05 -20.47 -17.47
N LEU A 270 -6.41 -19.54 -16.75
CA LEU A 270 -6.84 -19.07 -15.44
C LEU A 270 -7.71 -17.82 -15.54
N THR A 271 -8.52 -17.56 -14.52
CA THR A 271 -9.28 -16.31 -14.39
C THR A 271 -8.54 -15.37 -13.44
N LEU A 272 -7.96 -14.30 -13.97
CA LEU A 272 -7.29 -13.26 -13.18
C LEU A 272 -8.30 -12.49 -12.30
N GLY A 273 -9.54 -12.40 -12.76
CA GLY A 273 -10.63 -11.70 -12.08
C GLY A 273 -11.10 -10.48 -12.86
N THR A 274 -11.69 -9.52 -12.16
CA THR A 274 -12.18 -8.27 -12.76
C THR A 274 -11.00 -7.37 -13.14
N VAL A 275 -11.01 -6.87 -14.36
CA VAL A 275 -10.10 -5.84 -14.86
C VAL A 275 -10.87 -4.59 -15.28
N TYR A 276 -10.19 -3.45 -15.25
CA TYR A 276 -10.78 -2.14 -15.46
C TYR A 276 -10.11 -1.40 -16.62
N GLN A 277 -10.90 -0.60 -17.34
CA GLN A 277 -10.44 0.21 -18.46
C GLN A 277 -11.20 1.54 -18.46
N ILE A 278 -10.52 2.64 -18.81
CA ILE A 278 -11.15 3.97 -18.86
C ILE A 278 -12.16 4.08 -20.00
N THR A 279 -13.29 4.77 -19.78
CA THR A 279 -14.27 5.06 -20.84
C THR A 279 -13.99 6.40 -21.52
N THR A 280 -14.69 6.71 -22.61
CA THR A 280 -14.70 8.06 -23.20
C THR A 280 -15.17 9.14 -22.19
N LYS A 281 -16.14 8.80 -21.35
CA LYS A 281 -16.58 9.68 -20.25
C LYS A 281 -15.46 9.84 -19.21
N GLY A 282 -14.75 8.78 -18.87
CA GLY A 282 -13.55 8.80 -18.02
C GLY A 282 -12.43 9.67 -18.57
N LEU A 283 -12.14 9.58 -19.87
CA LEU A 283 -11.16 10.46 -20.53
C LEU A 283 -11.58 11.93 -20.49
N THR A 284 -12.89 12.21 -20.54
CA THR A 284 -13.42 13.56 -20.37
C THR A 284 -13.27 14.04 -18.92
N ALA A 285 -13.54 13.16 -17.94
CA ALA A 285 -13.27 13.43 -16.52
C ALA A 285 -11.78 13.68 -16.26
N LEU A 286 -10.89 12.94 -16.90
CA LEU A 286 -9.44 13.15 -16.81
C LEU A 286 -9.04 14.55 -17.32
N LYS A 287 -9.67 15.07 -18.39
CA LYS A 287 -9.43 16.46 -18.84
C LYS A 287 -9.83 17.49 -17.78
N GLN A 288 -10.88 17.22 -17.00
CA GLN A 288 -11.29 18.07 -15.88
C GLN A 288 -10.33 17.95 -14.69
N VAL A 289 -9.85 16.72 -14.42
CA VAL A 289 -8.84 16.46 -13.40
C VAL A 289 -7.55 17.22 -13.69
N ASP A 290 -7.06 17.18 -14.93
CA ASP A 290 -5.79 17.77 -15.32
C ASP A 290 -5.88 19.24 -15.75
N GLY A 291 -7.09 19.77 -15.94
CA GLY A 291 -7.33 21.10 -16.49
C GLY A 291 -6.82 21.26 -17.92
N LYS A 292 -7.25 20.35 -18.80
CA LYS A 292 -6.88 20.35 -20.23
C LYS A 292 -8.05 20.82 -21.09
N SER A 293 -7.73 21.32 -22.29
CA SER A 293 -8.72 21.85 -23.25
C SER A 293 -9.52 23.01 -22.62
N ARG A 294 -10.84 22.98 -22.69
CA ARG A 294 -11.74 24.01 -22.12
C ARG A 294 -12.02 23.85 -20.63
N TYR A 295 -11.53 22.78 -19.99
CA TYR A 295 -11.88 22.48 -18.60
C TYR A 295 -10.88 23.09 -17.63
N ALA A 296 -11.38 23.75 -16.59
CA ALA A 296 -10.55 24.15 -15.47
C ALA A 296 -10.08 22.92 -14.69
N ARG A 297 -8.84 22.97 -14.17
CA ARG A 297 -8.30 21.93 -13.31
C ARG A 297 -9.11 21.84 -12.02
N SER A 298 -9.61 20.65 -11.70
CA SER A 298 -10.29 20.38 -10.43
C SER A 298 -9.37 20.64 -9.23
N ARG A 299 -9.92 21.22 -8.16
CA ARG A 299 -9.22 21.43 -6.89
C ARG A 299 -9.27 20.15 -6.05
N LYS A 300 -8.19 19.79 -5.35
CA LYS A 300 -8.08 18.53 -4.59
C LYS A 300 -8.33 18.71 -3.11
N ARG A 301 -9.21 17.89 -2.52
CA ARG A 301 -9.43 17.83 -1.06
C ARG A 301 -8.40 16.92 -0.45
N VAL A 302 -7.49 17.50 0.32
CA VAL A 302 -6.40 16.80 1.01
C VAL A 302 -6.53 17.12 2.49
N MET A 303 -6.20 16.15 3.34
CA MET A 303 -6.13 16.31 4.78
C MET A 303 -4.85 15.64 5.27
N TRP A 304 -4.34 16.08 6.43
CA TRP A 304 -3.17 15.49 7.06
C TRP A 304 -3.31 13.96 7.23
N GLU A 305 -4.51 13.47 7.54
CA GLU A 305 -4.81 12.04 7.73
C GLU A 305 -4.73 11.20 6.44
N PHE A 306 -4.59 11.81 5.25
CA PHE A 306 -4.45 11.09 3.97
C PHE A 306 -3.00 10.70 3.66
N LEU A 307 -2.04 11.40 4.28
CA LEU A 307 -0.66 11.42 3.80
C LEU A 307 0.22 10.29 4.35
N ALA A 308 -0.35 9.37 5.13
CA ALA A 308 0.27 8.09 5.50
C ALA A 308 -0.77 7.15 6.16
N THR A 309 -0.37 5.93 6.48
CA THR A 309 -1.24 4.90 7.09
C THR A 309 -1.53 5.14 8.59
N LYS A 310 -2.24 4.21 9.25
CA LYS A 310 -2.69 4.31 10.66
C LYS A 310 -1.60 4.00 11.70
N ASP A 311 -0.31 4.14 11.38
CA ASP A 311 0.77 3.92 12.34
C ASP A 311 1.08 5.19 13.15
N LYS A 312 1.32 5.05 14.47
CA LYS A 312 1.83 6.15 15.30
C LYS A 312 3.17 6.68 14.77
N LYS A 313 4.00 5.82 14.19
CA LYS A 313 5.25 6.19 13.53
C LYS A 313 5.02 7.00 12.24
N ALA A 314 3.80 6.99 11.70
CA ALA A 314 3.44 7.73 10.49
C ALA A 314 3.10 9.21 10.75
N ILE A 315 3.02 9.65 12.01
CA ILE A 315 2.75 11.06 12.37
C ILE A 315 3.83 11.98 11.77
N SER A 316 5.11 11.63 11.90
CA SER A 316 6.21 12.42 11.33
C SER A 316 6.08 12.57 9.81
N LYS A 317 5.74 11.48 9.12
CA LYS A 317 5.52 11.42 7.66
C LYS A 317 4.31 12.24 7.21
N LYS A 318 3.18 12.13 7.92
CA LYS A 318 1.99 12.96 7.62
C LYS A 318 2.32 14.45 7.75
N THR A 319 3.10 14.81 8.78
CA THR A 319 3.51 16.19 9.03
C THR A 319 4.52 16.68 7.99
N SER A 320 5.58 15.93 7.68
CA SER A 320 6.58 16.31 6.67
C SER A 320 5.93 16.51 5.29
N ARG A 321 5.07 15.58 4.87
CA ARG A 321 4.33 15.66 3.60
C ARG A 321 3.36 16.82 3.57
N SER A 322 2.71 17.13 4.68
CA SER A 322 1.82 18.30 4.78
C SER A 322 2.60 19.61 4.66
N LEU A 323 3.75 19.72 5.33
CA LEU A 323 4.64 20.89 5.25
C LEU A 323 5.22 21.04 3.84
N MET A 324 5.60 19.94 3.20
CA MET A 324 5.99 19.94 1.79
C MET A 324 4.88 20.52 0.90
N LEU A 325 3.63 20.03 1.04
CA LEU A 325 2.49 20.56 0.28
C LEU A 325 2.24 22.05 0.57
N LYS A 326 2.40 22.48 1.82
CA LYS A 326 2.34 23.90 2.21
C LYS A 326 3.38 24.72 1.45
N HIS A 327 4.66 24.34 1.52
CA HIS A 327 5.73 25.07 0.86
C HIS A 327 5.60 25.06 -0.66
N LEU A 328 5.24 23.93 -1.28
CA LEU A 328 4.98 23.83 -2.72
C LEU A 328 3.79 24.70 -3.19
N THR A 329 2.85 24.99 -2.28
CA THR A 329 1.70 25.85 -2.55
C THR A 329 2.05 27.34 -2.41
N GLU A 330 2.85 27.70 -1.41
CA GLU A 330 3.15 29.09 -1.05
C GLU A 330 4.35 29.67 -1.80
N LYS A 331 5.31 28.82 -2.20
CA LYS A 331 6.51 29.25 -2.91
C LYS A 331 6.27 29.29 -4.42
N LYS A 332 7.11 30.05 -5.11
CA LYS A 332 7.09 30.11 -6.57
C LYS A 332 7.68 28.82 -7.14
N ASN A 333 6.91 28.14 -7.99
CA ASN A 333 7.37 26.96 -8.72
C ASN A 333 8.13 27.35 -10.01
N PRO A 334 9.11 26.56 -10.47
CA PRO A 334 9.65 25.35 -9.83
C PRO A 334 10.51 25.64 -8.59
N ILE A 335 10.56 24.72 -7.64
CA ILE A 335 11.39 24.80 -6.41
C ILE A 335 12.30 23.58 -6.31
N GLN A 336 13.52 23.74 -5.78
CA GLN A 336 14.45 22.61 -5.61
C GLN A 336 14.08 21.75 -4.40
N ALA A 337 14.29 20.44 -4.49
CA ALA A 337 14.08 19.50 -3.38
C ALA A 337 14.88 19.87 -2.12
N GLU A 338 16.13 20.30 -2.28
CA GLU A 338 16.98 20.82 -1.20
C GLU A 338 16.34 21.99 -0.44
N VAL A 339 15.73 22.92 -1.19
CA VAL A 339 15.07 24.09 -0.60
C VAL A 339 13.82 23.66 0.19
N ILE A 340 13.07 22.68 -0.33
CA ILE A 340 11.91 22.12 0.39
C ILE A 340 12.36 21.41 1.67
N ALA A 341 13.40 20.57 1.60
CA ALA A 341 13.95 19.89 2.79
C ALA A 341 14.40 20.91 3.85
N THR A 342 15.12 21.95 3.43
CA THR A 342 15.55 23.05 4.31
C THR A 342 14.37 23.77 4.97
N LEU A 343 13.31 24.06 4.20
CA LEU A 343 12.11 24.72 4.75
C LEU A 343 11.40 23.84 5.78
N ILE A 344 11.22 22.55 5.49
CA ILE A 344 10.59 21.61 6.42
C ILE A 344 11.43 21.48 7.70
N ASN A 345 12.75 21.39 7.58
CA ASN A 345 13.66 21.31 8.72
C ASN A 345 13.76 22.64 9.48
N THR A 346 13.46 23.78 8.85
CA THR A 346 13.35 25.07 9.54
C THR A 346 12.07 25.10 10.40
N ASP A 347 10.96 24.63 9.85
CA ASP A 347 9.69 24.53 10.59
C ASP A 347 9.77 23.46 11.69
N TYR A 348 10.45 22.34 11.43
CA TYR A 348 10.58 21.18 12.31
C TYR A 348 11.96 20.50 12.21
N PRO A 349 12.99 20.99 12.94
CA PRO A 349 14.35 20.47 12.84
C PRO A 349 14.50 18.98 13.16
N SER A 350 13.66 18.45 14.05
CA SER A 350 13.74 17.04 14.48
C SER A 350 13.26 16.02 13.44
N LEU A 351 12.68 16.49 12.33
CA LEU A 351 12.28 15.62 11.24
C LEU A 351 13.47 15.18 10.38
N GLU A 352 14.56 15.96 10.33
CA GLU A 352 15.79 15.61 9.60
C GLU A 352 15.49 15.14 8.17
N ILE A 353 14.74 15.92 7.40
CA ILE A 353 14.33 15.61 6.02
C ILE A 353 15.51 15.80 5.07
N THR A 354 15.71 14.86 4.15
CA THR A 354 16.72 14.96 3.06
C THR A 354 16.06 15.30 1.72
N PRO A 355 16.82 15.81 0.73
CA PRO A 355 16.30 16.05 -0.62
C PRO A 355 15.74 14.79 -1.29
N GLU A 356 16.37 13.63 -1.08
CA GLU A 356 15.97 12.35 -1.65
C GLU A 356 14.61 11.90 -1.08
N GLU A 357 14.40 12.07 0.23
CA GLU A 357 13.10 11.81 0.86
C GLU A 357 12.02 12.73 0.30
N VAL A 358 12.32 13.99 0.00
CA VAL A 358 11.38 14.92 -0.66
C VAL A 358 10.99 14.40 -2.05
N ILE A 359 11.94 13.84 -2.82
CA ILE A 359 11.64 13.26 -4.14
C ILE A 359 10.75 12.02 -3.99
N ASP A 360 11.09 11.09 -3.10
CA ASP A 360 10.29 9.89 -2.82
C ASP A 360 8.87 10.24 -2.39
N ASP A 361 8.74 11.20 -1.48
CA ASP A 361 7.44 11.69 -1.03
C ASP A 361 6.66 12.35 -2.19
N CYS A 362 7.31 13.08 -3.10
CA CYS A 362 6.65 13.60 -4.30
C CYS A 362 6.15 12.49 -5.23
N ILE A 363 6.90 11.39 -5.37
CA ILE A 363 6.46 10.20 -6.13
C ILE A 363 5.23 9.58 -5.45
N GLY A 364 5.26 9.43 -4.13
CA GLY A 364 4.12 8.94 -3.35
C GLY A 364 2.89 9.84 -3.45
N LEU A 365 3.08 11.16 -3.38
CA LEU A 365 2.03 12.16 -3.56
C LEU A 365 1.38 12.07 -4.94
N ASN A 366 2.19 11.87 -6.00
CA ASN A 366 1.69 11.59 -7.34
C ASN A 366 0.85 10.30 -7.38
N ARG A 367 1.30 9.23 -6.70
CA ARG A 367 0.63 7.94 -6.59
C ARG A 367 -0.63 7.93 -5.71
N ILE A 368 -0.90 9.03 -5.01
CA ILE A 368 -2.19 9.30 -4.35
C ILE A 368 -2.97 10.44 -5.02
N GLY A 369 -2.49 10.96 -6.15
CA GLY A 369 -3.27 11.83 -7.04
C GLY A 369 -3.14 13.32 -6.81
N ILE A 370 -2.05 13.73 -6.15
CA ILE A 370 -1.62 15.13 -6.08
C ILE A 370 -0.47 15.30 -7.08
N GLU A 371 -0.76 15.94 -8.22
CA GLU A 371 0.21 16.02 -9.32
C GLU A 371 1.33 17.02 -9.04
N ILE A 372 2.56 16.49 -8.92
CA ILE A 372 3.81 17.21 -8.80
C ILE A 372 4.71 16.78 -9.96
N ILE A 373 5.10 17.72 -10.81
CA ILE A 373 6.12 17.45 -11.85
C ILE A 373 7.49 17.41 -11.17
N ILE A 374 8.23 16.33 -11.41
CA ILE A 374 9.58 16.10 -10.90
C ILE A 374 10.54 16.09 -12.11
N ASN A 375 11.40 17.10 -12.22
CA ASN A 375 12.40 17.23 -13.27
C ASN A 375 13.79 17.29 -12.62
N GLY A 376 14.41 16.12 -12.42
CA GLY A 376 15.57 16.01 -11.51
C GLY A 376 15.18 16.52 -10.13
N ASN A 377 15.94 17.48 -9.60
CA ASN A 377 15.68 18.06 -8.27
C ASN A 377 14.66 19.21 -8.30
N GLN A 378 14.04 19.54 -9.43
CA GLN A 378 13.04 20.61 -9.54
C GLN A 378 11.62 20.08 -9.44
N LEU A 379 10.83 20.69 -8.55
CA LEU A 379 9.48 20.30 -8.19
C LEU A 379 8.47 21.38 -8.60
N THR A 380 7.34 20.97 -9.18
CA THR A 380 6.23 21.88 -9.51
C THR A 380 4.89 21.24 -9.18
N LEU A 381 4.22 21.73 -8.13
CA LEU A 381 2.84 21.36 -7.82
C LEU A 381 1.90 21.92 -8.90
N LYS A 382 1.17 21.02 -9.58
CA LYS A 382 0.21 21.36 -10.64
C LYS A 382 -1.23 21.44 -10.14
N ASP A 383 -1.55 20.65 -9.11
CA ASP A 383 -2.88 20.65 -8.50
C ASP A 383 -3.08 21.83 -7.55
N LYS A 384 -4.31 22.37 -7.56
CA LYS A 384 -4.75 23.33 -6.54
C LYS A 384 -5.36 22.55 -5.39
N LEU A 385 -5.03 22.89 -4.15
CA LEU A 385 -5.51 22.17 -2.97
C LEU A 385 -6.58 22.97 -2.23
N PHE A 386 -7.58 22.30 -1.64
CA PHE A 386 -8.43 22.92 -0.62
C PHE A 386 -7.59 23.31 0.60
N ASP A 387 -8.08 24.29 1.35
CA ASP A 387 -7.43 24.67 2.60
C ASP A 387 -7.54 23.49 3.57
N PHE A 388 -6.46 23.18 4.26
CA PHE A 388 -6.43 22.14 5.28
C PHE A 388 -5.44 22.51 6.38
N GLU A 389 -5.56 21.80 7.49
CA GLU A 389 -4.78 22.03 8.69
C GLU A 389 -3.68 20.98 8.84
N ILE A 390 -2.52 21.43 9.28
CA ILE A 390 -1.41 20.61 9.76
C ILE A 390 -1.46 20.60 11.29
N PRO A 391 -1.97 19.53 11.91
CA PRO A 391 -2.03 19.45 13.36
C PRO A 391 -0.65 19.10 13.93
N ILE A 392 -0.24 19.87 14.93
CA ILE A 392 1.04 19.67 15.64
C ILE A 392 0.75 19.49 17.12
N GLN A 393 1.54 18.69 17.82
CA GLN A 393 1.35 18.47 19.25
C GLN A 393 2.25 19.38 20.08
N LYS A 394 1.66 20.08 21.02
CA LYS A 394 2.41 20.97 21.91
C LYS A 394 3.40 20.18 22.77
N ASN A 395 4.64 20.66 22.86
CA ASN A 395 5.72 20.08 23.67
C ASN A 395 6.12 18.63 23.29
N ILE A 396 5.79 18.17 22.08
CA ILE A 396 6.25 16.87 21.59
C ILE A 396 7.13 17.07 20.37
N THR A 397 8.36 16.58 20.49
CA THR A 397 9.29 16.50 19.36
C THR A 397 8.93 15.30 18.50
N LEU A 398 8.57 15.54 17.24
CA LEU A 398 8.36 14.47 16.27
C LEU A 398 9.72 13.91 15.86
N GLN A 399 9.98 12.65 16.20
CA GLN A 399 11.20 11.95 15.82
C GLN A 399 10.90 10.80 14.87
N LYS A 400 11.77 10.63 13.88
CA LYS A 400 11.80 9.43 13.04
C LYS A 400 12.25 8.23 13.87
N SER A 401 11.67 7.06 13.59
CA SER A 401 12.16 5.80 14.15
C SER A 401 13.53 5.44 13.58
N ASP A 402 14.30 4.60 14.28
CA ASP A 402 15.64 4.19 13.86
C ASP A 402 15.66 3.58 12.45
N ILE A 403 14.64 2.78 12.11
CA ILE A 403 14.48 2.21 10.75
C ILE A 403 14.32 3.31 9.70
N GLU A 404 13.57 4.38 9.99
CA GLU A 404 13.39 5.49 9.03
C GLU A 404 14.65 6.34 8.90
N LYS A 405 15.40 6.53 9.99
CA LYS A 405 16.71 7.19 9.94
C LYS A 405 17.69 6.38 9.09
N PHE A 406 17.72 5.07 9.28
CA PHE A 406 18.54 4.16 8.48
C PHE A 406 18.13 4.16 7.00
N LYS A 407 16.82 4.12 6.69
CA LYS A 407 16.35 4.26 5.30
C LYS A 407 16.77 5.60 4.67
N ASN A 408 16.74 6.71 5.42
CA ASN A 408 17.22 8.00 4.89
C ASN A 408 18.71 7.98 4.56
N GLN A 409 19.53 7.34 5.39
CA GLN A 409 20.95 7.13 5.07
C GLN A 409 21.09 6.30 3.80
N LEU A 410 20.28 5.27 3.60
CA LEU A 410 20.33 4.48 2.36
C LEU A 410 19.84 5.25 1.13
N ARG A 411 18.83 6.11 1.26
CA ARG A 411 18.34 6.93 0.13
C ARG A 411 19.44 7.79 -0.49
N THR A 412 20.37 8.31 0.33
CA THR A 412 21.49 9.11 -0.19
C THR A 412 22.52 8.26 -0.94
N GLU A 413 22.64 6.98 -0.62
CA GLU A 413 23.58 6.05 -1.26
C GLU A 413 23.00 5.38 -2.52
N LEU A 414 21.70 5.07 -2.51
CA LEU A 414 21.02 4.27 -3.53
C LEU A 414 20.57 5.10 -4.74
N THR A 415 21.51 5.77 -5.39
CA THR A 415 21.24 6.71 -6.50
C THR A 415 20.94 6.05 -7.86
N ASN A 416 21.17 4.74 -8.01
CA ASN A 416 21.09 4.02 -9.29
C ASN A 416 20.04 2.89 -9.31
N ILE A 417 19.30 2.71 -8.22
CA ILE A 417 18.21 1.72 -8.12
C ILE A 417 16.93 2.37 -7.56
N ASP A 418 15.79 1.74 -7.81
CA ASP A 418 14.49 2.26 -7.37
C ASP A 418 14.34 2.16 -5.83
N HIS A 419 13.95 3.26 -5.18
CA HIS A 419 13.79 3.30 -3.72
C HIS A 419 12.60 2.48 -3.20
N SER A 420 11.71 1.97 -4.06
CA SER A 420 10.66 1.02 -3.67
C SER A 420 11.21 -0.24 -2.98
N TYR A 421 12.45 -0.63 -3.28
CA TYR A 421 13.09 -1.76 -2.60
C TYR A 421 13.33 -1.53 -1.11
N LEU A 422 13.43 -0.27 -0.65
CA LEU A 422 13.62 0.07 0.78
C LEU A 422 12.49 -0.47 1.67
N LYS A 423 11.31 -0.72 1.10
CA LYS A 423 10.22 -1.39 1.80
C LYS A 423 10.58 -2.78 2.31
N GLY A 424 11.49 -3.49 1.64
CA GLY A 424 11.98 -4.79 2.11
C GLY A 424 12.63 -4.70 3.50
N ILE A 425 13.22 -3.55 3.85
CA ILE A 425 13.80 -3.29 5.18
C ILE A 425 12.72 -3.20 6.25
N ASP A 426 11.60 -2.53 5.96
CA ASP A 426 10.46 -2.44 6.88
C ASP A 426 9.85 -3.82 7.15
N ILE A 427 9.66 -4.62 6.08
CA ILE A 427 9.12 -5.97 6.20
C ILE A 427 10.06 -6.85 7.04
N ALA A 428 11.36 -6.84 6.73
CA ALA A 428 12.35 -7.66 7.42
C ALA A 428 12.50 -7.30 8.90
N SER A 429 12.29 -6.04 9.26
CA SER A 429 12.40 -5.53 10.63
C SER A 429 11.10 -5.66 11.45
N LYS A 430 10.02 -6.20 10.86
CA LYS A 430 8.71 -6.30 11.51
C LYS A 430 8.67 -7.48 12.49
N LYS A 431 8.28 -7.20 13.75
CA LYS A 431 8.13 -8.23 14.80
C LYS A 431 7.17 -9.37 14.44
N THR A 432 6.17 -9.08 13.63
CA THR A 432 5.20 -10.09 13.18
C THR A 432 4.81 -9.77 11.75
N THR A 433 5.23 -10.61 10.83
CA THR A 433 4.88 -10.54 9.42
C THR A 433 3.64 -11.38 9.12
N THR A 434 2.86 -10.94 8.15
CA THR A 434 1.78 -11.73 7.54
C THR A 434 2.34 -12.57 6.39
N ASN A 435 1.58 -13.58 5.95
CA ASN A 435 1.99 -14.38 4.79
C ASN A 435 2.19 -13.52 3.53
N VAL A 436 1.37 -12.49 3.32
CA VAL A 436 1.52 -11.58 2.17
C VAL A 436 2.84 -10.81 2.25
N GLU A 437 3.21 -10.32 3.45
CA GLU A 437 4.46 -9.59 3.65
C GLU A 437 5.69 -10.49 3.49
N ASN A 438 5.68 -11.70 4.05
CA ASN A 438 6.79 -12.65 3.84
C ASN A 438 6.98 -12.95 2.35
N THR A 439 5.86 -13.19 1.67
CA THR A 439 5.84 -13.44 0.23
C THR A 439 6.33 -12.23 -0.57
N GLU A 440 5.96 -11.02 -0.16
CA GLU A 440 6.44 -9.78 -0.78
C GLU A 440 7.94 -9.59 -0.56
N PHE A 441 8.47 -9.94 0.61
CA PHE A 441 9.91 -9.90 0.87
C PHE A 441 10.68 -10.89 -0.01
N GLU A 442 10.16 -12.11 -0.20
CA GLU A 442 10.73 -13.09 -1.14
C GLU A 442 10.73 -12.56 -2.59
N ALA A 443 9.63 -11.95 -3.01
CA ALA A 443 9.49 -11.40 -4.35
C ALA A 443 10.40 -10.19 -4.58
N ILE A 444 10.46 -9.25 -3.63
CA ILE A 444 11.33 -8.07 -3.67
C ILE A 444 12.80 -8.50 -3.72
N SER A 445 13.20 -9.46 -2.87
CA SER A 445 14.57 -9.99 -2.86
C SER A 445 14.95 -10.59 -4.22
N THR A 446 14.05 -11.36 -4.83
CA THR A 446 14.27 -11.95 -6.16
C THR A 446 14.30 -10.90 -7.28
N LYS A 447 13.47 -9.85 -7.17
CA LYS A 447 13.46 -8.74 -8.13
C LYS A 447 14.77 -7.97 -8.14
N VAL A 448 15.41 -7.72 -6.99
CA VAL A 448 16.72 -7.04 -7.00
C VAL A 448 17.76 -7.82 -7.80
N PHE A 449 17.76 -9.15 -7.74
CA PHE A 449 18.66 -9.97 -8.58
C PHE A 449 18.34 -9.86 -10.07
N THR A 450 17.07 -9.84 -10.42
CA THR A 450 16.63 -9.93 -11.83
C THR A 450 16.58 -8.56 -12.51
N ASP A 451 15.89 -7.60 -11.89
CA ASP A 451 15.66 -6.25 -12.42
C ASP A 451 16.91 -5.36 -12.29
N GLU A 452 17.73 -5.55 -11.24
CA GLU A 452 18.88 -4.67 -10.98
C GLU A 452 20.26 -5.31 -11.21
N LEU A 453 20.43 -6.61 -10.94
CA LEU A 453 21.72 -7.30 -11.09
C LEU A 453 21.87 -8.09 -12.40
N GLY A 454 20.83 -8.12 -13.25
CA GLY A 454 20.90 -8.73 -14.58
C GLY A 454 20.89 -10.26 -14.60
N PHE A 455 20.52 -10.91 -13.50
CA PHE A 455 20.24 -12.35 -13.52
C PHE A 455 18.92 -12.63 -14.25
N PHE A 456 18.82 -13.79 -14.90
CA PHE A 456 17.53 -14.37 -15.24
C PHE A 456 16.96 -15.06 -14.00
N GLY A 457 15.64 -15.16 -13.88
CA GLY A 457 15.05 -15.82 -12.72
C GLY A 457 13.63 -15.43 -12.44
N GLU A 458 13.00 -16.16 -11.52
CA GLU A 458 11.64 -15.90 -11.06
C GLU A 458 11.50 -16.22 -9.56
N HIS A 459 10.60 -15.48 -8.91
CA HIS A 459 10.11 -15.84 -7.59
C HIS A 459 9.19 -17.06 -7.73
N LEU A 460 9.45 -18.10 -6.95
CA LEU A 460 8.72 -19.37 -7.02
C LEU A 460 7.66 -19.46 -5.91
N GLY A 461 8.07 -19.27 -4.65
CA GLY A 461 7.24 -19.24 -3.43
C GLY A 461 6.39 -20.47 -3.13
N GLY A 462 6.15 -20.81 -1.85
CA GLY A 462 5.22 -21.86 -1.43
C GLY A 462 5.87 -23.19 -1.04
N SER A 463 5.05 -24.20 -0.72
CA SER A 463 5.55 -25.46 -0.12
C SER A 463 6.28 -26.35 -1.14
N ASN A 464 7.38 -26.97 -0.72
CA ASN A 464 8.20 -27.93 -1.50
C ASN A 464 8.98 -27.36 -2.69
N LYS A 465 9.23 -26.06 -2.70
CA LYS A 465 10.14 -25.37 -3.62
C LYS A 465 10.91 -24.29 -2.84
N PRO A 466 12.07 -23.83 -3.36
CA PRO A 466 12.74 -22.66 -2.83
C PRO A 466 11.89 -21.39 -3.06
N ASP A 467 12.27 -20.30 -2.40
CA ASP A 467 11.56 -19.03 -2.54
C ASP A 467 11.81 -18.41 -3.92
N GLY A 468 13.02 -18.57 -4.47
CA GLY A 468 13.37 -18.14 -5.82
C GLY A 468 14.47 -18.98 -6.47
N LEU A 469 14.57 -18.90 -7.79
CA LEU A 469 15.64 -19.48 -8.57
C LEU A 469 16.11 -18.45 -9.59
N ILE A 470 17.39 -18.11 -9.54
CA ILE A 470 18.03 -17.18 -10.48
C ILE A 470 19.22 -17.85 -11.15
N TRP A 471 19.61 -17.38 -12.34
CA TRP A 471 20.77 -17.88 -13.06
C TRP A 471 21.36 -16.83 -13.99
N ASP A 472 22.62 -17.02 -14.35
CA ASP A 472 23.27 -16.37 -15.48
C ASP A 472 23.73 -17.43 -16.50
N ASN A 473 24.72 -17.11 -17.34
CA ASN A 473 25.23 -18.06 -18.32
C ASN A 473 26.06 -19.20 -17.69
N ASP A 474 26.56 -19.02 -16.47
CA ASP A 474 27.57 -19.89 -15.84
C ASP A 474 27.00 -20.69 -14.66
N CYS A 475 26.07 -20.12 -13.89
CA CYS A 475 25.58 -20.72 -12.67
C CYS A 475 24.08 -20.48 -12.40
N ALA A 476 23.50 -21.38 -11.61
CA ALA A 476 22.22 -21.18 -10.93
C ALA A 476 22.45 -20.84 -9.46
N ILE A 477 21.60 -19.99 -8.88
CA ILE A 477 21.57 -19.68 -7.45
C ILE A 477 20.14 -19.93 -6.94
N ILE A 478 20.01 -20.83 -5.96
CA ILE A 478 18.75 -21.12 -5.27
C ILE A 478 18.59 -20.16 -4.09
N LEU A 479 17.47 -19.43 -4.03
CA LEU A 479 17.21 -18.42 -3.01
C LEU A 479 16.24 -18.93 -1.94
N ASP A 480 16.54 -18.62 -0.68
CA ASP A 480 15.63 -18.75 0.46
C ASP A 480 15.63 -17.42 1.24
N SER A 481 14.51 -16.69 1.19
CA SER A 481 14.37 -15.36 1.76
C SER A 481 13.53 -15.40 3.04
N LYS A 482 13.97 -14.69 4.08
CA LYS A 482 13.37 -14.77 5.41
C LYS A 482 13.32 -13.41 6.09
N ALA A 483 12.12 -12.96 6.44
CA ALA A 483 11.90 -11.74 7.22
C ALA A 483 11.82 -12.08 8.72
N TYR A 484 12.82 -11.63 9.50
CA TYR A 484 12.92 -11.86 10.95
C TYR A 484 13.42 -10.61 11.67
N SER A 485 12.63 -10.05 12.57
CA SER A 485 13.00 -8.81 13.29
C SER A 485 14.22 -8.94 14.18
N GLU A 486 14.47 -10.13 14.74
CA GLU A 486 15.59 -10.41 15.65
C GLU A 486 16.78 -11.07 14.91
N GLY A 487 16.78 -10.97 13.58
CA GLY A 487 17.72 -11.67 12.70
C GLY A 487 17.39 -13.14 12.51
N PHE A 488 17.78 -13.67 11.36
CA PHE A 488 17.53 -15.04 10.96
C PHE A 488 18.57 -15.99 11.58
N PRO A 489 18.20 -16.92 12.47
CA PRO A 489 19.16 -17.72 13.23
C PRO A 489 19.74 -18.92 12.46
N LEU A 490 19.42 -19.08 11.17
CA LEU A 490 19.75 -20.21 10.28
C LEU A 490 19.98 -21.55 11.01
N THR A 491 18.91 -22.33 11.17
CA THR A 491 18.96 -23.65 11.86
C THR A 491 19.17 -24.82 10.90
N ALA A 492 19.44 -26.01 11.44
CA ALA A 492 19.59 -27.25 10.67
C ALA A 492 18.40 -27.56 9.73
N SER A 493 17.17 -27.25 10.15
CA SER A 493 15.97 -27.42 9.32
C SER A 493 16.05 -26.62 8.01
N HIS A 494 16.61 -25.41 8.05
CA HIS A 494 16.76 -24.55 6.87
C HIS A 494 17.84 -25.10 5.92
N THR A 495 18.93 -25.63 6.47
CA THR A 495 19.98 -26.26 5.66
C THR A 495 19.51 -27.58 5.07
N ASP A 496 18.70 -28.36 5.78
CA ASP A 496 18.09 -29.60 5.25
C ASP A 496 17.14 -29.30 4.08
N ALA A 497 16.33 -28.25 4.21
CA ALA A 497 15.45 -27.79 3.13
C ALA A 497 16.25 -27.35 1.90
N MET A 498 17.30 -26.53 2.08
CA MET A 498 18.18 -26.10 0.99
C MET A 498 18.92 -27.27 0.34
N GLY A 499 19.43 -28.22 1.15
CA GLY A 499 20.09 -29.43 0.66
C GLY A 499 19.16 -30.31 -0.18
N ARG A 500 17.88 -30.35 0.18
CA ARG A 500 16.84 -30.95 -0.67
C ARG A 500 16.70 -30.21 -2.00
N TYR A 501 16.64 -28.88 -2.00
CA TYR A 501 16.50 -28.10 -3.24
C TYR A 501 17.70 -28.26 -4.17
N LEU A 502 18.93 -28.20 -3.64
CA LEU A 502 20.15 -28.44 -4.41
C LEU A 502 20.16 -29.82 -5.07
N ARG A 503 19.82 -30.86 -4.29
CA ARG A 503 19.72 -32.23 -4.82
C ARG A 503 18.64 -32.34 -5.90
N GLN A 504 17.46 -31.75 -5.68
CA GLN A 504 16.37 -31.75 -6.65
C GLN A 504 16.77 -31.05 -7.96
N PHE A 505 17.42 -29.89 -7.88
CA PHE A 505 17.89 -29.15 -9.05
C PHE A 505 18.92 -29.93 -9.86
N LYS A 506 19.81 -30.68 -9.18
CA LYS A 506 20.85 -31.49 -9.83
C LYS A 506 20.32 -32.79 -10.42
N GLU A 507 19.42 -33.46 -9.70
CA GLU A 507 18.89 -34.77 -10.13
C GLU A 507 17.79 -34.63 -11.19
N ARG A 508 17.01 -33.55 -11.17
CA ARG A 508 15.89 -33.25 -12.07
C ARG A 508 14.96 -34.45 -12.35
N LYS A 509 14.77 -35.31 -11.36
CA LYS A 509 13.93 -36.52 -11.49
C LYS A 509 12.49 -36.13 -11.80
N GLU A 510 11.96 -36.64 -12.92
CA GLU A 510 10.60 -36.33 -13.36
C GLU A 510 9.52 -36.71 -12.34
N GLU A 511 9.79 -37.71 -11.48
CA GLU A 511 8.87 -38.15 -10.43
C GLU A 511 8.71 -37.14 -9.30
N ILE A 512 9.68 -36.23 -9.12
CA ILE A 512 9.63 -35.19 -8.09
C ILE A 512 8.80 -34.02 -8.63
N LYS A 513 7.66 -33.75 -7.99
CA LYS A 513 6.80 -32.59 -8.30
C LYS A 513 6.73 -31.64 -7.10
N PRO A 514 6.71 -30.30 -7.32
CA PRO A 514 6.77 -29.61 -8.62
C PRO A 514 8.18 -29.61 -9.24
N THR A 515 8.28 -29.57 -10.58
CA THR A 515 9.55 -29.45 -11.33
C THR A 515 9.97 -27.98 -11.45
N TRP A 516 10.17 -27.36 -10.29
CA TRP A 516 10.43 -25.92 -10.19
C TRP A 516 11.74 -25.47 -10.86
N TRP A 517 12.64 -26.41 -11.16
CA TRP A 517 13.92 -26.17 -11.83
C TRP A 517 13.83 -26.03 -13.36
N ASP A 518 12.70 -26.41 -13.98
CA ASP A 518 12.54 -26.41 -15.45
C ASP A 518 12.59 -25.00 -16.08
N ILE A 519 12.55 -23.95 -15.27
CA ILE A 519 12.68 -22.56 -15.75
C ILE A 519 14.12 -22.21 -16.11
N ALA A 520 15.10 -22.91 -15.54
CA ALA A 520 16.52 -22.65 -15.75
C ALA A 520 17.14 -23.64 -16.74
N PRO A 521 18.12 -23.21 -17.56
CA PRO A 521 18.83 -24.08 -18.49
C PRO A 521 19.41 -25.34 -17.83
N ASP A 522 19.38 -26.45 -18.58
CA ASP A 522 19.83 -27.76 -18.10
C ASP A 522 21.37 -27.87 -17.97
N ASN A 523 22.10 -26.95 -18.59
CA ASN A 523 23.54 -27.04 -18.83
C ASN A 523 24.37 -25.99 -18.04
N LEU A 524 23.94 -25.61 -16.84
CA LEU A 524 24.70 -24.67 -16.01
C LEU A 524 25.86 -25.38 -15.31
N ALA A 525 27.05 -24.77 -15.37
CA ALA A 525 28.28 -25.39 -14.88
C ALA A 525 28.30 -25.51 -13.34
N ASN A 526 27.68 -24.54 -12.65
CA ASN A 526 27.66 -24.47 -11.20
C ASN A 526 26.26 -24.28 -10.65
N THR A 527 26.03 -24.80 -9.44
CA THR A 527 24.81 -24.53 -8.65
C THR A 527 25.22 -24.04 -7.28
N TYR A 528 24.72 -22.87 -6.91
CA TYR A 528 24.94 -22.21 -5.63
C TYR A 528 23.62 -22.00 -4.89
N PHE A 529 23.72 -21.50 -3.66
CA PHE A 529 22.57 -21.07 -2.88
C PHE A 529 22.83 -19.75 -2.17
N ALA A 530 21.78 -19.03 -1.82
CA ALA A 530 21.87 -17.85 -0.97
C ALA A 530 20.66 -17.76 -0.03
N TYR A 531 20.94 -17.49 1.24
CA TYR A 531 19.93 -17.07 2.20
C TYR A 531 19.85 -15.55 2.21
N VAL A 532 18.66 -14.97 2.05
CA VAL A 532 18.46 -13.51 2.10
C VAL A 532 17.61 -13.14 3.31
N SER A 533 18.07 -12.21 4.13
CA SER A 533 17.34 -11.77 5.34
C SER A 533 17.63 -10.30 5.64
N GLY A 534 16.82 -9.66 6.49
CA GLY A 534 17.15 -8.31 6.99
C GLY A 534 18.46 -8.30 7.76
N SER A 535 18.64 -9.29 8.64
CA SER A 535 19.88 -9.57 9.37
C SER A 535 19.97 -11.04 9.73
N PHE A 536 21.12 -11.50 10.22
CA PHE A 536 21.33 -12.87 10.72
C PHE A 536 21.75 -12.87 12.18
N SER A 537 21.36 -13.91 12.92
CA SER A 537 21.63 -14.01 14.36
C SER A 537 22.07 -15.41 14.78
N GLY A 538 22.47 -15.58 16.03
CA GLY A 538 22.90 -16.88 16.56
C GLY A 538 24.14 -17.44 15.85
N ASN A 539 24.16 -18.76 15.67
CA ASN A 539 25.33 -19.49 15.15
C ASN A 539 25.26 -19.76 13.64
N TYR A 540 24.62 -18.88 12.87
CA TYR A 540 24.38 -19.07 11.44
C TYR A 540 25.68 -19.31 10.65
N LYS A 541 26.79 -18.64 11.02
CA LYS A 541 28.10 -18.81 10.34
C LYS A 541 28.58 -20.26 10.42
N ALA A 542 28.57 -20.86 11.61
CA ALA A 542 29.01 -22.24 11.77
C ALA A 542 28.06 -23.22 11.08
N GLN A 543 26.75 -22.96 11.13
CA GLN A 543 25.75 -23.79 10.44
C GLN A 543 25.95 -23.74 8.92
N LEU A 544 26.21 -22.56 8.36
CA LEU A 544 26.49 -22.36 6.95
C LEU A 544 27.80 -23.02 6.50
N GLN A 545 28.86 -22.85 7.28
CA GLN A 545 30.16 -23.49 7.02
C GLN A 545 30.04 -25.02 7.04
N LYS A 546 29.36 -25.57 8.04
CA LYS A 546 29.08 -27.00 8.11
C LYS A 546 28.29 -27.48 6.89
N PHE A 547 27.23 -26.77 6.50
CA PHE A 547 26.43 -27.14 5.35
C PHE A 547 27.21 -27.12 4.03
N ARG A 548 28.11 -26.14 3.83
CA ARG A 548 29.03 -26.12 2.69
C ARG A 548 29.95 -27.34 2.67
N GLN A 549 30.49 -27.73 3.81
CA GLN A 549 31.35 -28.91 3.94
C GLN A 549 30.57 -30.21 3.66
N ASP A 550 29.37 -30.35 4.24
CA ASP A 550 28.55 -31.56 4.13
C ASP A 550 28.00 -31.76 2.71
N THR A 551 27.68 -30.69 1.99
CA THR A 551 27.08 -30.77 0.64
C THR A 551 28.05 -30.55 -0.51
N ASN A 552 29.25 -30.02 -0.24
CA ASN A 552 30.20 -29.55 -1.25
C ASN A 552 29.60 -28.53 -2.24
N HIS A 553 28.62 -27.74 -1.80
CA HIS A 553 28.06 -26.62 -2.56
C HIS A 553 28.43 -25.30 -1.90
N MET A 554 28.79 -24.30 -2.71
CA MET A 554 29.03 -22.93 -2.24
C MET A 554 27.72 -22.17 -2.14
N GLY A 555 27.61 -21.31 -1.13
CA GLY A 555 26.45 -20.45 -0.97
C GLY A 555 26.47 -19.61 0.29
N GLY A 556 25.93 -18.40 0.24
CA GLY A 556 26.13 -17.36 1.24
C GLY A 556 24.92 -17.05 2.13
N ALA A 557 25.18 -16.19 3.11
CA ALA A 557 24.16 -15.46 3.84
C ALA A 557 24.27 -14.00 3.40
N LEU A 558 23.17 -13.40 2.95
CA LEU A 558 23.15 -12.07 2.35
C LEU A 558 22.13 -11.20 3.06
N GLU A 559 22.61 -10.15 3.72
CA GLU A 559 21.71 -9.13 4.26
C GLU A 559 21.07 -8.35 3.12
N PHE A 560 19.78 -8.05 3.25
CA PHE A 560 19.02 -7.38 2.21
C PHE A 560 19.60 -6.00 1.88
N VAL A 561 20.14 -5.29 2.86
CA VAL A 561 20.85 -4.02 2.65
C VAL A 561 22.09 -4.20 1.77
N LYS A 562 22.89 -5.24 2.04
CA LYS A 562 24.06 -5.58 1.20
C LYS A 562 23.62 -5.86 -0.23
N LEU A 563 22.53 -6.59 -0.43
CA LEU A 563 21.96 -6.85 -1.77
C LEU A 563 21.61 -5.54 -2.50
N LEU A 564 21.00 -4.56 -1.82
CA LEU A 564 20.70 -3.26 -2.42
C LEU A 564 21.97 -2.48 -2.81
N LEU A 565 22.98 -2.47 -1.94
CA LEU A 565 24.25 -1.78 -2.22
C LEU A 565 25.01 -2.43 -3.38
N LEU A 566 25.03 -3.77 -3.46
CA LEU A 566 25.59 -4.51 -4.59
C LEU A 566 24.88 -4.14 -5.90
N ALA A 567 23.55 -4.10 -5.88
CA ALA A 567 22.74 -3.70 -7.03
C ALA A 567 23.05 -2.27 -7.48
N ASN A 568 23.11 -1.33 -6.53
CA ASN A 568 23.46 0.07 -6.81
C ASN A 568 24.85 0.20 -7.45
N ASN A 569 25.86 -0.47 -6.89
CA ASN A 569 27.23 -0.42 -7.39
C ASN A 569 27.38 -1.10 -8.76
N TYR A 570 26.70 -2.21 -8.99
CA TYR A 570 26.65 -2.86 -10.30
C TYR A 570 26.03 -1.95 -11.36
N LYS A 571 24.89 -1.31 -11.04
CA LYS A 571 24.20 -0.35 -11.92
C LYS A 571 25.02 0.92 -12.17
N ALA A 572 25.82 1.34 -11.19
CA ALA A 572 26.79 2.43 -11.32
C ALA A 572 28.08 2.02 -12.08
N HIS A 573 28.20 0.76 -12.53
CA HIS A 573 29.40 0.20 -13.15
C HIS A 573 30.66 0.24 -12.25
N LYS A 574 30.48 0.30 -10.94
CA LYS A 574 31.56 0.22 -9.93
C LYS A 574 31.93 -1.22 -9.57
N MET A 575 31.11 -2.19 -9.96
CA MET A 575 31.30 -3.60 -9.67
C MET A 575 30.87 -4.46 -10.86
N SER A 576 31.64 -5.49 -11.17
CA SER A 576 31.33 -6.50 -12.19
C SER A 576 30.37 -7.58 -11.66
N ILE A 577 29.72 -8.31 -12.57
CA ILE A 577 28.84 -9.42 -12.17
C ILE A 577 29.58 -10.55 -11.43
N ASN A 578 30.88 -10.72 -11.68
CA ASN A 578 31.69 -11.73 -10.99
C ASN A 578 31.96 -11.33 -9.54
N GLU A 579 32.30 -10.06 -9.29
CA GLU A 579 32.46 -9.53 -7.92
C GLU A 579 31.14 -9.54 -7.14
N VAL A 580 30.01 -9.29 -7.82
CA VAL A 580 28.67 -9.48 -7.25
C VAL A 580 28.48 -10.94 -6.84
N LYS A 581 28.78 -11.91 -7.72
CA LYS A 581 28.67 -13.34 -7.42
C LYS A 581 29.55 -13.73 -6.24
N GLU A 582 30.80 -13.30 -6.21
CA GLU A 582 31.70 -13.54 -5.07
C GLU A 582 31.11 -12.98 -3.76
N SER A 583 30.56 -11.77 -3.80
CA SER A 583 29.92 -11.13 -2.64
C SER A 583 28.64 -11.83 -2.16
N ILE A 584 27.86 -12.42 -3.08
CA ILE A 584 26.68 -13.24 -2.77
C ILE A 584 27.11 -14.56 -2.10
N LEU A 585 28.21 -15.13 -2.56
CA LEU A 585 28.76 -16.39 -2.05
C LEU A 585 29.62 -16.20 -0.80
N ASP A 586 29.83 -14.97 -0.36
CA ASP A 586 30.46 -14.68 0.93
C ASP A 586 29.51 -15.02 2.10
N TYR A 587 30.09 -15.42 3.23
CA TYR A 587 29.38 -15.66 4.49
C TYR A 587 29.76 -14.65 5.58
N ASN A 588 30.67 -13.72 5.29
CA ASN A 588 30.83 -12.50 6.07
C ASN A 588 29.77 -11.48 5.65
N ILE A 589 29.15 -10.81 6.63
CA ILE A 589 27.92 -10.02 6.44
C ILE A 589 27.91 -8.72 7.25
N SER A 590 29.02 -8.31 7.86
CA SER A 590 29.02 -7.12 8.73
C SER A 590 28.81 -5.86 7.89
N TYR A 591 27.78 -5.08 8.22
CA TYR A 591 27.54 -3.76 7.62
C TYR A 591 28.78 -2.86 7.69
N GLU A 592 29.54 -2.96 8.79
CA GLU A 592 30.81 -2.23 8.97
C GLU A 592 31.90 -2.60 7.95
N GLU A 593 31.84 -3.79 7.31
CA GLU A 593 32.77 -4.19 6.25
C GLU A 593 32.42 -3.57 4.87
N TYR A 594 31.19 -3.12 4.67
CA TYR A 594 30.74 -2.51 3.40
C TYR A 594 30.46 -1.01 3.52
N ALA A 595 30.37 -0.47 4.74
CA ALA A 595 30.39 0.98 4.98
C ALA A 595 31.62 1.68 4.34
N PRO A 596 32.81 1.06 4.24
CA PRO A 596 33.95 1.65 3.51
C PRO A 596 33.81 1.66 1.98
N LEU A 597 32.94 0.83 1.38
CA LEU A 597 32.60 0.93 -0.05
C LEU A 597 31.83 2.23 -0.36
N LEU A 598 31.46 2.99 0.68
CA LEU A 598 30.88 4.33 0.60
C LEU A 598 31.95 5.44 0.63
N THR A 599 33.20 5.12 1.00
CA THR A 599 34.29 6.11 1.17
C THR A 599 35.28 6.23 0.01
N GLU A 600 35.00 5.64 -1.17
CA GLU A 600 35.80 5.89 -2.39
C GLU A 600 35.18 6.97 -3.31
N ILE A 601 34.68 8.05 -2.71
CA ILE A 601 34.49 9.33 -3.41
C ILE A 601 34.96 10.46 -2.47
N GLU A 602 36.25 10.77 -2.54
CA GLU A 602 36.74 12.15 -2.47
C GLU A 602 37.33 12.53 -3.83
#